data_AF-A0A1I5UN78-F1
#
_entry.id   AF-A0A1I5UN78-F1
#
_cell.length_a   1.000
_cell.length_b   1.000
_cell.length_c   1.000
_cell.angle_alpha   90.00
_cell.angle_beta   90.00
_cell.angle_gamma   90.00
#
_symmetry.space_group_name_H-M   'P 1'
#
loop_
_entity.id
_entity.type
_entity.pdbx_description
1 polymer ?
#
loop_
_entity_poly.entity_id
_entity_poly.type
_entity_poly.pdbx_seq_one_letter_code
_entity_poly.pdbx_strand_id
1 'polypeptide(L)'
;MLDDFALLLLESPWWTPKDNPTRASSLPFFQGLERLHDHFNIYYSTFYDTRGFEAALSLDLTKTHEKRQILYIGAHGSETSIANGRASSILEKVAMNGGKIEGVIISSCLVGARDANLWTPLLINRTRWVFAYRHSVDWLSSLLIELAIMEAIAFTLEGYAADQDELLETFASALSKFNPLMPLGTNGEPLMDCICLMQRAKYKRYPENITEELIECAWPELG
;
A
#
# COMPACT_ATOMS: atom_id res chain seq x y z
N MET A 1 13.02 15.27 -14.22
CA MET A 1 13.82 14.28 -13.48
C MET A 1 12.82 13.31 -12.85
N LEU A 2 13.23 12.10 -12.48
CA LEU A 2 12.44 11.37 -11.49
C LEU A 2 12.42 12.24 -10.24
N ASP A 3 11.24 12.59 -9.76
CA ASP A 3 11.10 13.44 -8.59
C ASP A 3 11.06 12.55 -7.36
N ASP A 4 11.96 12.84 -6.40
CA ASP A 4 12.05 12.09 -5.16
C ASP A 4 10.72 12.15 -4.39
N PHE A 5 10.34 11.04 -3.77
CA PHE A 5 9.16 10.97 -2.91
C PHE A 5 9.52 10.47 -1.51
N ALA A 6 8.64 10.71 -0.55
CA ALA A 6 8.77 10.13 0.78
C ALA A 6 7.95 8.85 0.87
N LEU A 7 8.57 7.75 1.31
CA LEU A 7 7.86 6.57 1.79
C LEU A 7 7.60 6.73 3.29
N LEU A 8 6.34 6.97 3.64
CA LEU A 8 5.89 7.02 5.04
C LEU A 8 5.54 5.59 5.46
N LEU A 9 6.40 4.98 6.27
CA LEU A 9 6.23 3.59 6.68
C LEU A 9 5.69 3.51 8.11
N LEU A 10 4.39 3.23 8.24
CA LEU A 10 3.73 3.00 9.52
C LEU A 10 3.51 1.51 9.72
N GLU A 11 4.07 0.96 10.79
CA GLU A 11 3.98 -0.47 11.07
C GLU A 11 3.52 -0.75 12.51
N SER A 12 2.53 -1.63 12.66
CA SER A 12 2.24 -2.26 13.95
C SER A 12 3.06 -3.55 14.05
N PRO A 13 3.73 -3.82 15.19
CA PRO A 13 4.50 -5.05 15.34
C PRO A 13 3.67 -6.30 15.02
N TRP A 14 4.18 -7.11 14.09
CA TRP A 14 3.55 -8.35 13.64
C TRP A 14 3.60 -9.45 14.70
N TRP A 15 4.55 -9.39 15.62
CA TRP A 15 4.70 -10.39 16.66
C TRP A 15 5.06 -9.74 17.98
N THR A 16 4.63 -10.37 19.08
CA THR A 16 5.14 -10.01 20.39
C THR A 16 6.58 -10.52 20.55
N PRO A 17 7.39 -9.92 21.44
CA PRO A 17 8.73 -10.45 21.74
C PRO A 17 8.74 -11.91 22.19
N LYS A 18 7.61 -12.41 22.71
CA LYS A 18 7.45 -13.80 23.14
C LYS A 18 7.35 -14.75 21.95
N ASP A 19 6.66 -14.34 20.89
CA ASP A 19 6.40 -15.17 19.71
C ASP A 19 7.53 -15.07 18.68
N ASN A 20 8.10 -13.87 18.54
CA ASN A 20 9.25 -13.61 17.68
C ASN A 20 10.16 -12.57 18.36
N PRO A 21 11.26 -13.00 19.00
CA PRO A 21 12.17 -12.09 19.70
C PRO A 21 12.84 -11.06 18.78
N THR A 22 13.06 -11.39 17.50
CA THR A 22 13.70 -10.48 16.54
C THR A 22 12.73 -9.44 16.00
N ARG A 23 11.42 -9.65 16.16
CA ARG A 23 10.33 -8.75 15.70
C ARG A 23 10.56 -8.29 14.27
N ALA A 24 10.50 -9.26 13.35
CA ALA A 24 10.63 -8.98 11.93
C ALA A 24 9.70 -7.82 11.51
N SER A 25 10.22 -6.99 10.62
CA SER A 25 9.65 -5.72 10.16
C SER A 25 9.88 -5.60 8.66
N SER A 26 9.01 -4.88 7.97
CA SER A 26 9.21 -4.56 6.56
C SER A 26 10.32 -3.52 6.34
N LEU A 27 10.69 -2.74 7.36
CA LEU A 27 11.66 -1.64 7.24
C LEU A 27 13.00 -2.04 6.62
N PRO A 28 13.69 -3.13 7.04
CA PRO A 28 14.99 -3.49 6.47
C PRO A 28 14.93 -3.82 4.97
N PHE A 29 13.79 -4.31 4.49
CA PHE A 29 13.58 -4.63 3.08
C PHE A 29 13.42 -3.36 2.25
N PHE A 30 12.60 -2.41 2.71
CA PHE A 30 12.46 -1.12 2.05
C PHE A 30 13.78 -0.32 2.09
N GLN A 31 14.55 -0.38 3.18
CA GLN A 31 15.89 0.21 3.23
C GLN A 31 16.88 -0.44 2.26
N GLY A 32 16.70 -1.72 1.93
CA GLY A 32 17.45 -2.36 0.86
C GLY A 32 17.13 -1.73 -0.50
N LEU A 33 15.85 -1.49 -0.77
CA LEU A 33 15.36 -0.87 -2.00
C LEU A 33 15.78 0.60 -2.13
N GLU A 34 15.67 1.38 -1.05
CA GLU A 34 16.15 2.78 -0.98
C GLU A 34 17.63 2.88 -1.38
N ARG A 35 18.49 2.03 -0.82
CA ARG A 35 19.94 2.00 -1.13
C ARG A 35 20.27 1.52 -2.54
N LEU A 36 19.36 0.80 -3.19
CA LEU A 36 19.57 0.30 -4.54
C LEU A 36 19.32 1.38 -5.60
N HIS A 37 18.31 2.23 -5.38
CA HIS A 37 17.79 3.13 -6.41
C HIS A 37 17.91 4.64 -6.09
N ASP A 38 18.10 5.03 -4.83
CA ASP A 38 18.28 6.44 -4.38
C ASP A 38 17.22 7.42 -4.94
N HIS A 39 15.96 6.96 -5.02
CA HIS A 39 14.82 7.70 -5.61
C HIS A 39 13.76 8.13 -4.58
N PHE A 40 13.90 7.71 -3.33
CA PHE A 40 12.95 8.05 -2.27
C PHE A 40 13.61 7.97 -0.90
N ASN A 41 13.08 8.72 0.06
CA ASN A 41 13.51 8.66 1.46
C ASN A 41 12.46 7.93 2.31
N ILE A 42 12.92 7.11 3.25
CA ILE A 42 12.05 6.39 4.18
C ILE A 42 11.89 7.14 5.50
N TYR A 43 10.65 7.41 5.89
CA TYR A 43 10.30 7.92 7.21
C TYR A 43 9.46 6.87 7.94
N TYR A 44 9.99 6.33 9.04
CA TYR A 44 9.42 5.18 9.74
C TYR A 44 8.88 5.55 11.12
N SER A 45 7.70 5.03 11.47
CA SER A 45 7.24 4.97 12.86
C SER A 45 6.42 3.72 13.10
N THR A 46 6.44 3.24 14.35
CA THR A 46 5.53 2.20 14.80
C THR A 46 4.22 2.79 15.31
N PHE A 47 3.13 2.05 15.23
CA PHE A 47 1.87 2.37 15.90
C PHE A 47 1.25 1.13 16.55
N TYR A 48 0.38 1.32 17.54
CA TYR A 48 -0.25 0.21 18.28
C TYR A 48 -1.78 0.30 18.30
N ASP A 49 -2.32 1.50 18.10
CA ASP A 49 -3.74 1.80 18.07
C ASP A 49 -4.01 3.00 17.15
N THR A 50 -5.28 3.40 17.00
CA THR A 50 -5.68 4.52 16.15
C THR A 50 -5.09 5.87 16.58
N ARG A 51 -4.88 6.10 17.89
CA ARG A 51 -4.32 7.37 18.37
C ARG A 51 -2.83 7.45 18.08
N GLY A 52 -2.10 6.36 18.28
CA GLY A 52 -0.69 6.24 17.93
C GLY A 52 -0.48 6.39 16.41
N PHE A 53 -1.37 5.78 15.60
CA PHE A 53 -1.35 5.97 14.15
C PHE A 53 -1.54 7.44 13.76
N GLU A 54 -2.54 8.10 14.33
CA GLU A 54 -2.80 9.52 14.09
C GLU A 54 -1.63 10.42 14.50
N ALA A 55 -1.06 10.18 15.69
CA ALA A 55 0.06 10.96 16.19
C ALA A 55 1.29 10.81 15.27
N ALA A 56 1.65 9.57 14.92
CA ALA A 56 2.77 9.30 14.04
C ALA A 56 2.57 9.91 12.64
N LEU A 57 1.37 9.82 12.07
CA LEU A 57 1.10 10.39 10.76
C LEU A 57 1.07 11.93 10.78
N SER A 58 0.30 12.53 11.68
CA SER A 58 -0.02 13.97 11.65
C SER A 58 1.07 14.87 12.25
N LEU A 59 1.77 14.38 13.27
CA LEU A 59 2.77 15.16 14.01
C LEU A 59 4.19 14.94 13.49
N ASP A 60 4.45 13.83 12.81
CA ASP A 60 5.78 13.41 12.39
C ASP A 60 5.85 13.13 10.89
N LEU A 61 5.37 11.96 10.45
CA LEU A 61 5.66 11.41 9.12
C LEU A 61 5.17 12.28 7.96
N THR A 62 4.13 13.08 8.10
CA THR A 62 3.68 13.96 7.01
C THR A 62 4.49 15.25 6.87
N LYS A 63 5.42 15.55 7.80
CA LYS A 63 6.22 16.79 7.83
C LYS A 63 7.49 16.73 6.96
N THR A 64 7.52 15.83 5.99
CA THR A 64 8.65 15.67 5.08
C THR A 64 8.76 16.82 4.07
N HIS A 65 9.96 16.98 3.51
CA HIS A 65 10.28 18.04 2.54
C HIS A 65 9.76 17.71 1.13
N GLU A 66 9.63 16.43 0.81
CA GLU A 66 9.12 15.89 -0.44
C GLU A 66 7.66 16.32 -0.67
N LYS A 67 7.33 16.55 -1.94
CA LYS A 67 5.99 16.96 -2.35
C LYS A 67 5.06 15.76 -2.51
N ARG A 68 5.61 14.64 -2.98
CA ARG A 68 4.94 13.36 -3.20
C ARG A 68 5.21 12.46 -1.99
N GLN A 69 4.15 11.88 -1.43
CA GLN A 69 4.25 10.94 -0.32
C GLN A 69 3.48 9.67 -0.66
N ILE A 70 4.08 8.52 -0.42
CA ILE A 70 3.44 7.22 -0.47
C ILE A 70 3.36 6.68 0.95
N LEU A 71 2.17 6.25 1.38
CA LEU A 71 1.97 5.69 2.71
C LEU A 71 1.94 4.17 2.65
N TYR A 72 2.76 3.53 3.46
CA TYR A 72 2.70 2.11 3.73
C TYR A 72 2.13 1.88 5.13
N ILE A 73 1.12 1.02 5.24
CA ILE A 73 0.51 0.60 6.51
C ILE A 73 0.71 -0.92 6.64
N GLY A 74 1.66 -1.32 7.49
CA GLY A 74 1.89 -2.73 7.82
C GLY A 74 1.26 -3.09 9.15
N ALA A 75 0.30 -4.02 9.17
CA ALA A 75 -0.26 -4.54 10.41
C ALA A 75 -1.03 -5.83 10.18
N HIS A 76 -1.20 -6.61 11.25
CA HIS A 76 -2.29 -7.60 11.28
C HIS A 76 -3.63 -6.91 11.10
N GLY A 77 -4.56 -7.60 10.45
CA GLY A 77 -5.91 -7.07 10.29
C GLY A 77 -6.95 -8.10 9.94
N SER A 78 -8.15 -7.57 9.76
CA SER A 78 -9.35 -8.28 9.37
C SER A 78 -10.17 -7.39 8.45
N GLU A 79 -11.35 -7.85 8.02
CA GLU A 79 -12.30 -7.03 7.24
C GLU A 79 -12.66 -5.69 7.89
N THR A 80 -12.48 -5.56 9.21
CA THR A 80 -12.92 -4.38 9.98
C THR A 80 -11.82 -3.72 10.82
N SER A 81 -10.60 -4.29 10.85
CA SER A 81 -9.53 -3.83 11.74
C SER A 81 -8.17 -3.77 11.06
N ILE A 82 -7.37 -2.79 11.47
CA ILE A 82 -5.94 -2.66 11.19
C ILE A 82 -5.25 -2.47 12.54
N ALA A 83 -4.35 -3.38 12.91
CA ALA A 83 -3.81 -3.51 14.26
C ALA A 83 -4.96 -3.55 15.30
N ASN A 84 -4.83 -2.81 16.40
CA ASN A 84 -5.89 -2.67 17.41
C ASN A 84 -6.88 -1.52 17.13
N GLY A 85 -6.94 -1.04 15.88
CA GLY A 85 -7.85 0.02 15.43
C GLY A 85 -8.92 -0.50 14.48
N ARG A 86 -10.05 0.21 14.37
CA ARG A 86 -11.00 -0.02 13.28
C ARG A 86 -10.40 0.46 11.97
N ALA A 87 -10.48 -0.34 10.91
CA ALA A 87 -9.94 0.00 9.60
C ALA A 87 -10.49 1.33 9.08
N SER A 88 -11.80 1.55 9.23
CA SER A 88 -12.45 2.82 8.85
C SER A 88 -11.88 4.03 9.61
N SER A 89 -11.66 3.90 10.92
CA SER A 89 -11.07 4.97 11.72
C SER A 89 -9.62 5.26 11.33
N ILE A 90 -8.81 4.24 11.04
CA ILE A 90 -7.43 4.41 10.56
C ILE A 90 -7.42 5.14 9.21
N LEU A 91 -8.25 4.71 8.26
CA LEU A 91 -8.34 5.33 6.93
C LEU A 91 -8.94 6.74 6.95
N GLU A 92 -9.81 7.04 7.91
CA GLU A 92 -10.25 8.41 8.21
C GLU A 92 -9.07 9.28 8.68
N LYS A 93 -8.13 8.75 9.48
CA LYS A 93 -6.91 9.49 9.85
C LYS A 93 -6.00 9.75 8.66
N VAL A 94 -5.90 8.82 7.72
CA VAL A 94 -5.19 9.04 6.45
C VAL A 94 -5.86 10.17 5.66
N ALA A 95 -7.19 10.14 5.52
CA ALA A 95 -7.95 11.18 4.85
C ALA A 95 -7.75 12.57 5.47
N MET A 96 -7.80 12.67 6.80
CA MET A 96 -7.71 13.95 7.52
C MET A 96 -6.30 14.53 7.58
N ASN A 97 -5.26 13.68 7.66
CA ASN A 97 -3.90 14.13 7.94
C ASN A 97 -2.95 13.96 6.74
N GLY A 98 -3.32 13.17 5.74
CA GLY A 98 -2.50 12.80 4.59
C GLY A 98 -2.53 13.77 3.41
N GLY A 99 -2.44 15.07 3.65
CA GLY A 99 -2.67 16.11 2.60
C GLY A 99 -1.76 16.03 1.37
N LYS A 100 -0.60 15.35 1.46
CA LYS A 100 0.34 15.11 0.35
C LYS A 100 0.41 13.64 -0.10
N ILE A 101 -0.35 12.75 0.53
CA ILE A 101 -0.31 11.31 0.27
C ILE A 101 -1.00 11.04 -1.07
N GLU A 102 -0.21 10.62 -2.06
CA GLU A 102 -0.69 10.28 -3.40
C GLU A 102 -1.17 8.83 -3.48
N GLY A 103 -0.53 7.92 -2.75
CA GLY A 103 -0.82 6.50 -2.79
C GLY A 103 -0.73 5.84 -1.42
N VAL A 104 -1.51 4.78 -1.21
CA VAL A 104 -1.53 4.01 0.02
C VAL A 104 -1.40 2.52 -0.27
N ILE A 105 -0.41 1.87 0.34
CA ILE A 105 -0.31 0.40 0.42
C ILE A 105 -0.80 -0.02 1.81
N ILE A 106 -1.84 -0.84 1.85
CA ILE A 106 -2.36 -1.44 3.07
C ILE A 106 -1.91 -2.90 3.10
N SER A 107 -0.75 -3.13 3.70
CA SER A 107 -0.25 -4.47 4.02
C SER A 107 -0.95 -4.96 5.28
N SER A 108 -2.22 -5.33 5.12
CA SER A 108 -3.07 -5.86 6.18
C SER A 108 -4.15 -6.75 5.56
N CYS A 109 -4.26 -7.97 6.07
CA CYS A 109 -5.19 -8.98 5.58
C CYS A 109 -6.64 -8.46 5.55
N LEU A 110 -7.39 -8.84 4.51
CA LEU A 110 -8.84 -8.69 4.38
C LEU A 110 -9.39 -7.25 4.34
N VAL A 111 -8.56 -6.21 4.47
CA VAL A 111 -9.04 -4.81 4.42
C VAL A 111 -9.62 -4.47 3.04
N GLY A 112 -9.03 -5.06 1.99
CA GLY A 112 -9.48 -4.93 0.60
C GLY A 112 -10.65 -5.84 0.24
N ALA A 113 -11.16 -6.68 1.15
CA ALA A 113 -12.30 -7.56 0.87
C ALA A 113 -13.59 -6.80 0.52
N ARG A 114 -13.65 -5.51 0.90
CA ARG A 114 -14.77 -4.61 0.58
C ARG A 114 -14.23 -3.27 0.11
N ASP A 115 -14.46 -2.95 -1.16
CA ASP A 115 -13.99 -1.71 -1.80
C ASP A 115 -14.33 -0.45 -1.01
N ALA A 116 -15.56 -0.38 -0.47
CA ALA A 116 -16.05 0.77 0.28
C ALA A 116 -15.18 1.11 1.51
N ASN A 117 -14.44 0.14 2.07
CA ASN A 117 -13.49 0.42 3.14
C ASN A 117 -12.37 1.37 2.68
N LEU A 118 -11.96 1.26 1.42
CA LEU A 118 -10.79 1.94 0.85
C LEU A 118 -11.11 3.35 0.31
N TRP A 119 -12.40 3.70 0.19
CA TRP A 119 -12.84 4.94 -0.47
C TRP A 119 -12.48 6.22 0.29
N THR A 120 -12.40 6.14 1.62
CA THR A 120 -12.29 7.33 2.50
C THR A 120 -11.12 8.24 2.14
N PRO A 121 -9.85 7.78 2.07
CA PRO A 121 -8.75 8.63 1.64
C PRO A 121 -8.92 9.10 0.19
N LEU A 122 -9.32 8.20 -0.71
CA LEU A 122 -9.52 8.51 -2.12
C LEU A 122 -10.54 9.62 -2.35
N LEU A 123 -11.58 9.75 -1.53
CA LEU A 123 -12.60 10.78 -1.69
C LEU A 123 -12.19 12.13 -1.10
N ILE A 124 -11.49 12.10 0.04
CA ILE A 124 -11.36 13.27 0.91
C ILE A 124 -10.07 14.05 0.66
N ASN A 125 -8.95 13.37 0.39
CA ASN A 125 -7.64 14.02 0.25
C ASN A 125 -7.06 13.82 -1.16
N ARG A 126 -5.74 13.99 -1.29
CA ARG A 126 -5.00 13.87 -2.56
C ARG A 126 -4.69 12.43 -2.96
N THR A 127 -5.04 11.42 -2.14
CA THR A 127 -4.82 10.02 -2.47
C THR A 127 -5.57 9.67 -3.75
N ARG A 128 -4.84 9.02 -4.65
CA ARG A 128 -5.25 8.66 -5.99
C ARG A 128 -5.38 7.18 -6.18
N TRP A 129 -4.63 6.37 -5.44
CA TRP A 129 -4.78 4.93 -5.44
C TRP A 129 -4.60 4.33 -4.05
N VAL A 130 -5.21 3.17 -3.85
CA VAL A 130 -5.03 2.32 -2.67
C VAL A 130 -4.82 0.90 -3.14
N PHE A 131 -3.74 0.27 -2.72
CA PHE A 131 -3.47 -1.16 -2.91
C PHE A 131 -3.66 -1.89 -1.59
N ALA A 132 -4.40 -2.99 -1.60
CA ALA A 132 -4.72 -3.77 -0.40
C ALA A 132 -4.93 -5.25 -0.73
N TYR A 133 -5.06 -6.08 0.30
CA TYR A 133 -5.36 -7.51 0.14
C TYR A 133 -6.82 -7.84 0.47
N ARG A 134 -7.44 -8.64 -0.40
CA ARG A 134 -8.80 -9.19 -0.25
C ARG A 134 -8.83 -10.42 0.64
N HIS A 135 -7.72 -11.14 0.74
CA HIS A 135 -7.58 -12.36 1.51
C HIS A 135 -6.54 -12.19 2.63
N SER A 136 -6.44 -13.20 3.49
CA SER A 136 -5.29 -13.36 4.38
C SER A 136 -4.13 -13.91 3.56
N VAL A 137 -2.96 -13.30 3.67
CA VAL A 137 -1.79 -13.60 2.82
C VAL A 137 -0.55 -13.89 3.65
N ASP A 138 0.40 -14.64 3.08
CA ASP A 138 1.71 -14.85 3.70
C ASP A 138 2.52 -13.55 3.76
N TRP A 139 3.07 -13.23 4.95
CA TRP A 139 3.73 -11.96 5.24
C TRP A 139 4.95 -11.68 4.37
N LEU A 140 5.82 -12.68 4.15
CA LEU A 140 7.04 -12.46 3.38
C LEU A 140 6.70 -12.37 1.89
N SER A 141 5.82 -13.23 1.40
CA SER A 141 5.39 -13.25 0.01
C SER A 141 4.66 -11.96 -0.37
N SER A 142 3.78 -11.43 0.49
CA SER A 142 3.13 -10.13 0.29
C SER A 142 4.15 -8.99 0.28
N LEU A 143 5.11 -9.00 1.22
CA LEU A 143 6.17 -8.01 1.27
C LEU A 143 7.03 -7.97 -0.01
N LEU A 144 7.34 -9.12 -0.61
CA LEU A 144 8.07 -9.16 -1.89
C LEU A 144 7.30 -8.51 -3.03
N ILE A 145 5.98 -8.66 -3.06
CA ILE A 145 5.09 -7.99 -4.03
C ILE A 145 5.09 -6.48 -3.79
N GLU A 146 4.96 -6.07 -2.53
CA GLU A 146 4.97 -4.65 -2.14
C GLU A 146 6.30 -3.97 -2.50
N LEU A 147 7.43 -4.66 -2.33
CA LEU A 147 8.74 -4.17 -2.77
C LEU A 147 8.81 -4.00 -4.28
N ALA A 148 8.28 -4.96 -5.05
CA ALA A 148 8.23 -4.84 -6.51
C ALA A 148 7.36 -3.68 -6.97
N ILE A 149 6.24 -3.42 -6.29
CA ILE A 149 5.36 -2.26 -6.55
C ILE A 149 6.10 -0.96 -6.23
N MET A 150 6.76 -0.89 -5.06
CA MET A 150 7.52 0.31 -4.68
C MET A 150 8.71 0.56 -5.61
N GLU A 151 9.36 -0.49 -6.11
CA GLU A 151 10.41 -0.38 -7.12
C GLU A 151 9.84 0.23 -8.42
N ALA A 152 8.70 -0.28 -8.91
CA ALA A 152 8.08 0.27 -10.11
C ALA A 152 7.72 1.75 -9.93
N ILE A 153 7.14 2.12 -8.78
CA ILE A 153 6.80 3.52 -8.42
C ILE A 153 8.04 4.42 -8.36
N ALA A 154 9.21 3.89 -7.98
CA ALA A 154 10.45 4.64 -7.95
C ALA A 154 10.93 5.08 -9.35
N PHE A 155 10.50 4.37 -10.39
CA PHE A 155 10.83 4.69 -11.78
C PHE A 155 9.73 5.42 -12.54
N THR A 156 8.64 5.84 -11.88
CA THR A 156 7.56 6.59 -12.52
C THR A 156 7.72 8.10 -12.42
N LEU A 157 7.21 8.80 -13.43
CA LEU A 157 7.12 10.25 -13.44
C LEU A 157 5.99 10.75 -12.51
N GLU A 158 6.08 11.99 -12.06
CA GLU A 158 4.93 12.70 -11.47
C GLU A 158 3.83 12.79 -12.55
N GLY A 159 2.60 12.36 -12.25
CA GLY A 159 1.55 12.28 -13.27
C GLY A 159 0.78 10.98 -13.20
N TYR A 160 1.42 9.84 -13.50
CA TYR A 160 1.38 8.75 -12.56
C TYR A 160 -0.01 8.21 -12.22
N ALA A 161 -0.29 8.36 -10.94
CA ALA A 161 -1.51 8.02 -10.26
C ALA A 161 -2.78 8.72 -10.80
N ALA A 162 -2.63 9.79 -11.58
CA ALA A 162 -3.75 10.58 -12.08
C ALA A 162 -4.36 10.01 -13.38
N ASP A 163 -3.58 9.21 -14.11
CA ASP A 163 -3.96 8.50 -15.32
C ASP A 163 -4.16 7.01 -15.01
N GLN A 164 -5.17 6.38 -15.59
CA GLN A 164 -5.48 4.98 -15.29
C GLN A 164 -4.49 4.04 -16.00
N ASP A 165 -4.17 4.33 -17.26
CA ASP A 165 -3.31 3.47 -18.07
C ASP A 165 -1.87 3.52 -17.52
N GLU A 166 -1.36 4.71 -17.19
CA GLU A 166 -0.03 4.84 -16.55
C GLU A 166 0.04 4.11 -15.20
N LEU A 167 -1.01 4.19 -14.38
CA LEU A 167 -1.08 3.48 -13.09
C LEU A 167 -1.11 1.96 -13.30
N LEU A 168 -1.93 1.48 -14.23
CA LEU A 168 -2.05 0.05 -14.56
C LEU A 168 -0.71 -0.49 -15.07
N GLU A 169 -0.06 0.19 -16.02
CA GLU A 169 1.26 -0.19 -16.53
C GLU A 169 2.31 -0.27 -15.41
N THR A 170 2.29 0.69 -14.48
CA THR A 170 3.20 0.72 -13.33
C THR A 170 3.02 -0.51 -12.44
N PHE A 171 1.78 -0.81 -12.03
CA PHE A 171 1.50 -1.95 -11.17
C PHE A 171 1.67 -3.28 -11.93
N ALA A 172 1.34 -3.35 -13.21
CA ALA A 172 1.54 -4.51 -14.06
C ALA A 172 3.02 -4.85 -14.25
N SER A 173 3.88 -3.84 -14.42
CA SER A 173 5.34 -4.03 -14.47
C SER A 173 5.89 -4.65 -13.18
N ALA A 174 5.30 -4.31 -12.03
CA ALA A 174 5.65 -4.95 -10.76
C ALA A 174 5.12 -6.39 -10.66
N LEU A 175 3.84 -6.61 -10.98
CA LEU A 175 3.16 -7.88 -10.76
C LEU A 175 3.52 -8.96 -11.79
N SER A 176 3.88 -8.59 -13.02
CA SER A 176 4.32 -9.51 -14.07
C SER A 176 5.57 -10.33 -13.70
N LYS A 177 6.32 -9.92 -12.66
CA LYS A 177 7.44 -10.66 -12.09
C LYS A 177 7.01 -11.94 -11.34
N PHE A 178 5.73 -12.07 -11.02
CA PHE A 178 5.17 -13.15 -10.22
C PHE A 178 4.23 -14.03 -11.05
N ASN A 179 4.10 -15.30 -10.64
CA ASN A 179 3.10 -16.20 -11.21
C ASN A 179 1.71 -15.84 -10.64
N PRO A 180 0.72 -15.47 -11.46
CA PRO A 180 -0.62 -15.08 -10.99
C PRO A 180 -1.35 -16.18 -10.23
N LEU A 181 -1.02 -17.45 -10.53
CA LEU A 181 -1.62 -18.64 -9.93
C LEU A 181 -0.85 -19.16 -8.72
N MET A 182 0.21 -18.46 -8.27
CA MET A 182 0.91 -18.87 -7.06
C MET A 182 -0.02 -18.75 -5.85
N PRO A 183 -0.03 -19.73 -4.93
CA PRO A 183 -0.81 -19.62 -3.70
C PRO A 183 -0.19 -18.53 -2.83
N LEU A 184 -0.87 -17.39 -2.73
CA LEU A 184 -0.50 -16.29 -1.85
C LEU A 184 -1.36 -16.29 -0.58
N GLY A 185 -2.64 -16.64 -0.74
CA GLY A 185 -3.60 -16.70 0.34
C GLY A 185 -3.31 -17.83 1.31
N THR A 186 -3.59 -17.61 2.59
CA THR A 186 -3.36 -18.63 3.64
C THR A 186 -4.24 -19.87 3.47
N ASN A 187 -5.31 -19.81 2.66
CA ASN A 187 -6.12 -20.97 2.29
C ASN A 187 -5.86 -21.48 0.87
N GLY A 188 -4.79 -21.00 0.22
CA GLY A 188 -4.40 -21.39 -1.14
C GLY A 188 -4.99 -20.52 -2.25
N GLU A 189 -5.60 -19.37 -1.91
CA GLU A 189 -6.07 -18.42 -2.91
C GLU A 189 -4.90 -17.91 -3.78
N PRO A 190 -5.06 -17.84 -5.11
CA PRO A 190 -4.00 -17.38 -5.99
C PRO A 190 -3.72 -15.89 -5.82
N LEU A 191 -2.52 -15.44 -6.20
CA LEU A 191 -2.10 -14.04 -6.14
C LEU A 191 -3.15 -13.09 -6.75
N MET A 192 -3.65 -13.41 -7.95
CA MET A 192 -4.61 -12.56 -8.65
C MET A 192 -5.91 -12.32 -7.86
N ASP A 193 -6.37 -13.31 -7.09
CA ASP A 193 -7.58 -13.20 -6.26
C ASP A 193 -7.31 -12.46 -4.95
N CYS A 194 -6.04 -12.43 -4.51
CA CYS A 194 -5.66 -11.84 -3.23
C CYS A 194 -5.55 -10.32 -3.26
N ILE A 195 -5.36 -9.70 -4.42
CA ILE A 195 -5.04 -8.27 -4.53
C ILE A 195 -6.27 -7.40 -4.81
N CYS A 196 -6.17 -6.13 -4.45
CA CYS A 196 -7.15 -5.09 -4.79
C CYS A 196 -6.41 -3.79 -5.09
N LEU A 197 -6.70 -3.20 -6.25
CA LEU A 197 -6.27 -1.85 -6.61
C LEU A 197 -7.50 -0.96 -6.83
N MET A 198 -7.60 0.08 -6.02
CA MET A 198 -8.59 1.14 -6.18
C MET A 198 -7.92 2.40 -6.73
N GLN A 199 -8.58 3.12 -7.62
CA GLN A 199 -8.10 4.42 -8.12
C GLN A 199 -9.21 5.48 -8.12
N ARG A 200 -8.83 6.74 -7.93
CA ARG A 200 -9.62 7.92 -8.32
C ARG A 200 -8.80 8.81 -9.27
N ALA A 201 -8.89 8.51 -10.57
CA ALA A 201 -8.24 9.27 -11.63
C ALA A 201 -8.64 10.76 -11.63
N LYS A 202 -7.85 11.62 -12.27
CA LYS A 202 -7.92 13.10 -12.15
C LYS A 202 -9.31 13.70 -12.34
N TYR A 203 -10.12 13.12 -13.23
CA TYR A 203 -11.44 13.62 -13.63
C TYR A 203 -12.61 12.75 -13.13
N LYS A 204 -12.33 11.68 -12.39
CA LYS A 204 -13.36 10.79 -11.86
C LYS A 204 -13.90 11.35 -10.54
N ARG A 205 -15.23 11.35 -10.41
CA ARG A 205 -15.93 11.80 -9.20
C ARG A 205 -15.83 10.79 -8.06
N TYR A 206 -15.84 9.51 -8.39
CA TYR A 206 -15.84 8.40 -7.43
C TYR A 206 -14.64 7.50 -7.67
N PRO A 207 -14.13 6.83 -6.62
CA PRO A 207 -13.15 5.77 -6.77
C PRO A 207 -13.73 4.58 -7.54
N GLU A 208 -12.88 3.93 -8.31
CA GLU A 208 -13.19 2.73 -9.09
C GLU A 208 -12.24 1.60 -8.67
N ASN A 209 -12.75 0.38 -8.68
CA ASN A 209 -11.94 -0.81 -8.49
C ASN A 209 -11.42 -1.23 -9.87
N ILE A 210 -10.10 -1.16 -10.05
CA ILE A 210 -9.44 -1.41 -11.33
C ILE A 210 -8.61 -2.71 -11.28
N THR A 211 -9.00 -3.64 -10.41
CA THR A 211 -8.24 -4.88 -10.18
C THR A 211 -8.31 -5.82 -11.39
N GLU A 212 -9.46 -5.90 -12.07
CA GLU A 212 -9.61 -6.77 -13.25
C GLU A 212 -8.73 -6.26 -14.39
N GLU A 213 -8.77 -4.96 -14.67
CA GLU A 213 -7.92 -4.30 -15.66
C GLU A 213 -6.43 -4.45 -15.34
N LEU A 214 -6.07 -4.44 -14.05
CA LEU A 214 -4.71 -4.71 -13.61
C LEU A 214 -4.28 -6.15 -13.90
N ILE A 215 -5.16 -7.12 -13.65
CA ILE A 215 -4.87 -8.55 -13.92
C ILE A 215 -4.67 -8.76 -15.42
N GLU A 216 -5.55 -8.20 -16.26
CA GLU A 216 -5.43 -8.26 -17.72
C GLU A 216 -4.14 -7.60 -18.21
N CYS A 217 -3.76 -6.47 -17.62
CA CYS A 217 -2.53 -5.75 -17.98
C CYS A 217 -1.26 -6.50 -17.54
N ALA A 218 -1.24 -7.05 -16.32
CA ALA A 218 -0.09 -7.76 -15.76
C ALA A 218 0.12 -9.15 -16.38
N TRP A 219 -0.98 -9.83 -16.73
CA TRP A 219 -0.98 -11.22 -17.19
C TRP A 219 -1.98 -11.41 -18.35
N PRO A 220 -1.69 -10.87 -19.55
CA PRO A 220 -2.62 -10.89 -20.68
C PRO A 220 -2.95 -12.29 -21.21
N GLU A 221 -2.17 -13.31 -20.84
CA GLU A 221 -2.42 -14.70 -21.20
C GLU A 221 -3.62 -15.34 -20.45
N LEU A 222 -4.19 -14.65 -19.46
CA LEU A 222 -5.35 -15.10 -18.68
C LEU A 222 -6.70 -14.50 -19.14
N GLY A 223 -6.68 -13.52 -20.05
CA GLY A 223 -7.85 -12.81 -20.57
C GLY A 223 -8.47 -13.42 -21.83
#